data_AF-A0A7W0VTK3-F1
#
_entry.id   AF-A0A7W0VTK3-F1
#
_cell.length_a   1.000
_cell.length_b   1.000
_cell.length_c   1.000
_cell.angle_alpha   90.00
_cell.angle_beta   90.00
_cell.angle_gamma   90.00
#
_symmetry.space_group_name_H-M   'P 1'
#
loop_
_entity.id
_entity.type
_entity.pdbx_description
1 polymer ?
#
loop_
_entity_poly.entity_id
_entity_poly.type
_entity_poly.pdbx_seq_one_letter_code
_entity_poly.pdbx_strand_id
1 'polypeptide(L)'
;MSESGKQSESQQQLAAAEAQAKERFEKAMTELREGAYRFSSRARGQSELIIEELIDPDGDTVHSLAEVEGDVGALALGQSLELITFDTWLFGQIGDKDELDLKNEDHWEVWFTFGAWIAETMRRRHGGHWLMMGDDPHTWRIGFSKIFLEIAPFVFAEQLLRMGSGATKKMVTEIERIRQLHEDQEDDNGRALDKFVAQHYIRLHTVPLGQWMSMDFARLAKLWNEEPTAKLIEAIKESGPRLGPQNMQIVEQVVAAISRANQEQPIAKQTTDRGLFEAIAQIVALRRATAPVAIDILERVVMPAMHVGLPEKFPPLDEDDLGNLRKGIELFAFFVEVVPHKFQADDEGFLGTIPHEQLTTPYADRNVLEIGKGDWVVVNPTHFIPMLNEYDPEKLLEKYDEFVAYLKTIPDAPNRRDDGRMLAETAIRALVDLKQTVGVAAQSNDALLFRLLPPPG
;
A
#
# COMPACT_ATOMS: atom_id res chain seq x y z
N MET A 1 -7.20 -16.70 -43.75
CA MET A 1 -5.91 -17.28 -43.31
C MET A 1 -4.97 -16.13 -42.92
N SER A 2 -5.03 -15.63 -41.68
CA SER A 2 -4.06 -14.64 -41.16
C SER A 2 -4.08 -14.49 -39.62
N GLU A 3 -4.90 -15.22 -38.88
CA GLU A 3 -4.98 -15.13 -37.41
C GLU A 3 -3.94 -16.03 -36.70
N SER A 4 -3.57 -17.18 -37.28
CA SER A 4 -2.61 -18.09 -36.63
C SER A 4 -1.16 -17.57 -36.62
N GLY A 5 -0.81 -16.63 -37.52
CA GLY A 5 0.52 -16.01 -37.55
C GLY A 5 0.72 -14.96 -36.46
N LYS A 6 -0.32 -14.17 -36.15
CA LYS A 6 -0.26 -13.10 -35.13
C LYS A 6 -0.19 -13.64 -33.70
N GLN A 7 -0.86 -14.75 -33.41
CA GLN A 7 -0.77 -15.42 -32.10
C GLN A 7 0.64 -15.99 -31.84
N SER A 8 1.31 -16.48 -32.89
CA SER A 8 2.68 -17.00 -32.82
C SER A 8 3.72 -15.90 -32.57
N GLU A 9 3.58 -14.72 -33.19
CA GLU A 9 4.48 -13.59 -32.95
C GLU A 9 4.29 -12.99 -31.55
N SER A 10 3.05 -12.90 -31.07
CA SER A 10 2.75 -12.43 -29.71
C SER A 10 3.34 -13.35 -28.64
N GLN A 11 3.27 -14.67 -28.82
CA GLN A 11 3.89 -15.64 -27.90
C GLN A 11 5.42 -15.56 -27.91
N GLN A 12 6.04 -15.33 -29.07
CA GLN A 12 7.48 -15.13 -29.17
C GLN A 12 7.94 -13.83 -28.50
N GLN A 13 7.17 -12.74 -28.66
CA GLN A 13 7.45 -11.47 -27.99
C GLN A 13 7.31 -11.57 -26.47
N LEU A 14 6.28 -12.28 -25.97
CA LEU A 14 6.10 -12.56 -24.55
C LEU A 14 7.26 -13.39 -23.99
N ALA A 15 7.66 -14.47 -24.66
CA ALA A 15 8.78 -15.30 -24.24
C ALA A 15 10.11 -14.53 -24.24
N ALA A 16 10.33 -13.65 -25.21
CA ALA A 16 11.51 -12.78 -25.26
C ALA A 16 11.51 -11.76 -24.11
N ALA A 17 10.37 -11.16 -23.81
CA ALA A 17 10.20 -10.23 -22.69
C ALA A 17 10.42 -10.92 -21.33
N GLU A 18 9.90 -12.14 -21.16
CA GLU A 18 10.13 -12.98 -19.97
C GLU A 18 11.61 -13.34 -19.80
N ALA A 19 12.28 -13.74 -20.88
CA ALA A 19 13.71 -14.05 -20.87
C ALA A 19 14.55 -12.82 -20.47
N GLN A 20 14.24 -11.65 -21.05
CA GLN A 20 14.93 -10.41 -20.72
C GLN A 20 14.63 -9.93 -19.29
N ALA A 21 13.42 -10.14 -18.78
CA ALA A 21 13.09 -9.85 -17.38
C ALA A 21 13.86 -10.77 -16.42
N LYS A 22 13.98 -12.05 -16.77
CA LYS A 22 14.75 -13.02 -15.99
C LYS A 22 16.24 -12.67 -15.94
N GLU A 23 16.84 -12.34 -17.08
CA GLU A 23 18.25 -11.95 -17.15
C GLU A 23 18.52 -10.69 -16.30
N ARG A 24 17.66 -9.67 -16.41
CA ARG A 24 17.75 -8.46 -15.58
C ARG A 24 17.66 -8.77 -14.09
N PHE A 25 16.70 -9.61 -13.71
CA PHE A 25 16.54 -10.06 -12.32
C PHE A 25 17.79 -10.79 -11.82
N GLU A 26 18.33 -11.74 -12.59
CA GLU A 26 19.54 -12.49 -12.21
C GLU A 26 20.76 -11.59 -12.06
N LYS A 27 20.92 -10.61 -12.96
CA LYS A 27 21.98 -9.60 -12.89
C LYS A 27 21.85 -8.74 -11.62
N ALA A 28 20.67 -8.17 -11.38
CA ALA A 28 20.40 -7.35 -10.20
C ALA A 28 20.60 -8.15 -8.90
N MET A 29 20.15 -9.41 -8.86
CA MET A 29 20.39 -10.30 -7.71
C MET A 29 21.87 -10.57 -7.45
N THR A 30 22.68 -10.66 -8.50
CA THR A 30 24.13 -10.82 -8.39
C THR A 30 24.75 -9.56 -7.80
N GLU A 31 24.44 -8.40 -8.36
CA GLU A 31 24.93 -7.10 -7.89
C GLU A 31 24.51 -6.81 -6.44
N LEU A 32 23.28 -7.16 -6.05
CA LEU A 32 22.78 -7.04 -4.68
C LEU A 32 23.59 -7.88 -3.69
N ARG A 33 23.82 -9.16 -4.02
CA ARG A 33 24.55 -10.08 -3.14
C ARG A 33 26.02 -9.68 -3.01
N GLU A 34 26.63 -9.28 -4.12
CA GLU A 34 27.99 -8.75 -4.12
C GLU A 34 28.08 -7.42 -3.37
N GLY A 35 27.11 -6.53 -3.54
CA GLY A 35 27.02 -5.27 -2.83
C GLY A 35 26.91 -5.46 -1.31
N ALA A 36 25.99 -6.33 -0.88
CA ALA A 36 25.84 -6.68 0.54
C ALA A 36 27.14 -7.28 1.11
N TYR A 37 27.78 -8.20 0.39
CA TYR A 37 29.06 -8.79 0.81
C TYR A 37 30.19 -7.76 0.89
N ARG A 38 30.30 -6.87 -0.11
CA ARG A 38 31.29 -5.78 -0.11
C ARG A 38 31.10 -4.85 1.08
N PHE A 39 29.85 -4.52 1.42
CA PHE A 39 29.54 -3.70 2.59
C PHE A 39 30.01 -4.36 3.89
N SER A 40 29.56 -5.59 4.17
CA SER A 40 29.99 -6.35 5.36
C SER A 40 31.50 -6.50 5.44
N SER A 41 32.16 -6.80 4.31
CA SER A 41 33.62 -6.97 4.24
C SER A 41 34.36 -5.66 4.50
N ARG A 42 33.85 -4.51 4.01
CA ARG A 42 34.46 -3.20 4.24
C ARG A 42 34.34 -2.78 5.70
N ALA A 43 33.16 -2.91 6.29
CA ALA A 43 32.96 -2.61 7.70
C ALA A 43 33.91 -3.45 8.57
N ARG A 44 33.91 -4.77 8.38
CA ARG A 44 34.80 -5.66 9.13
C ARG A 44 36.28 -5.32 8.95
N GLY A 45 36.70 -4.96 7.73
CA GLY A 45 38.09 -4.63 7.44
C GLY A 45 38.55 -3.26 7.95
N GLN A 46 37.63 -2.31 8.13
CA GLN A 46 37.97 -0.91 8.44
C GLN A 46 37.57 -0.47 9.84
N SER A 47 36.52 -1.05 10.42
CA SER A 47 36.06 -0.75 11.78
C SER A 47 36.20 -1.93 12.74
N GLU A 48 36.69 -3.09 12.26
CA GLU A 48 36.77 -4.35 13.01
C GLU A 48 35.40 -4.90 13.46
N LEU A 49 34.29 -4.27 13.04
CA LEU A 49 32.94 -4.65 13.42
C LEU A 49 32.37 -5.76 12.53
N ILE A 50 31.70 -6.73 13.16
CA ILE A 50 30.83 -7.69 12.48
C ILE A 50 29.42 -7.12 12.57
N ILE A 51 28.97 -6.44 11.50
CA ILE A 51 27.72 -5.67 11.51
C ILE A 51 26.50 -6.58 11.76
N GLU A 52 26.58 -7.85 11.35
CA GLU A 52 25.54 -8.85 11.62
C GLU A 52 25.31 -9.07 13.12
N GLU A 53 26.34 -8.92 13.96
CA GLU A 53 26.25 -9.07 15.43
C GLU A 53 25.56 -7.87 16.09
N LEU A 54 25.53 -6.71 15.44
CA LEU A 54 24.79 -5.53 15.92
C LEU A 54 23.26 -5.72 15.91
N ILE A 55 22.78 -6.77 15.23
CA ILE A 55 21.36 -7.06 15.02
C ILE A 55 20.97 -8.42 15.65
N ASP A 56 21.84 -9.05 16.43
CA ASP A 56 21.61 -10.38 17.02
C ASP A 56 20.71 -10.30 18.29
N PRO A 57 19.73 -11.20 18.49
CA PRO A 57 18.85 -11.15 19.66
C PRO A 57 19.49 -11.72 20.94
N ASP A 58 20.56 -12.52 20.83
CA ASP A 58 21.33 -13.05 21.97
C ASP A 58 22.56 -12.19 22.33
N GLY A 59 22.79 -11.09 21.60
CA GLY A 59 23.88 -10.15 21.84
C GLY A 59 23.52 -9.06 22.86
N ASP A 60 24.48 -8.72 23.74
CA ASP A 60 24.35 -7.70 24.80
C ASP A 60 23.88 -6.30 24.29
N THR A 61 24.01 -6.04 22.99
CA THR A 61 23.68 -4.76 22.34
C THR A 61 22.17 -4.48 22.25
N VAL A 62 21.30 -5.50 22.13
CA VAL A 62 19.83 -5.29 22.15
C VAL A 62 19.31 -5.19 23.58
N HIS A 63 19.91 -5.96 24.50
CA HIS A 63 19.50 -5.94 25.91
C HIS A 63 19.77 -4.57 26.57
N SER A 64 20.90 -3.95 26.23
CA SER A 64 21.28 -2.60 26.67
C SER A 64 20.41 -1.47 26.08
N LEU A 65 19.74 -1.68 24.94
CA LEU A 65 18.80 -0.71 24.36
C LEU A 65 17.44 -0.67 25.06
N ALA A 66 17.03 -1.76 25.72
CA ALA A 66 15.73 -1.89 26.40
C ALA A 66 15.73 -1.35 27.85
N GLU A 67 16.89 -1.28 28.52
CA GLU A 67 16.96 -0.87 29.94
C GLU A 67 16.99 0.65 30.16
N VAL A 68 17.10 1.48 29.10
CA VAL A 68 17.32 2.93 29.22
C VAL A 68 16.18 3.75 28.58
N GLU A 69 14.94 3.53 29.05
CA GLU A 69 13.83 4.47 28.82
C GLU A 69 13.71 5.45 29.99
N GLY A 70 14.65 6.40 30.06
CA GLY A 70 14.61 7.49 31.04
C GLY A 70 15.81 8.43 30.93
N ASP A 71 15.55 9.66 30.49
CA ASP A 71 16.44 10.82 30.41
C ASP A 71 17.38 10.91 29.18
N VAL A 72 17.25 12.02 28.45
CA VAL A 72 17.92 12.31 27.16
C VAL A 72 19.44 12.45 27.32
N GLY A 73 19.91 12.81 28.52
CA GLY A 73 21.34 12.83 28.86
C GLY A 73 21.96 11.44 29.10
N ALA A 74 21.17 10.47 29.55
CA ALA A 74 21.62 9.08 29.75
C ALA A 74 21.61 8.28 28.43
N LEU A 75 20.69 8.62 27.51
CA LEU A 75 20.57 8.02 26.17
C LEU A 75 21.83 8.16 25.30
N ALA A 76 22.62 9.23 25.49
CA ALA A 76 23.90 9.43 24.79
C ALA A 76 25.07 8.66 25.41
N LEU A 77 24.96 8.27 26.68
CA LEU A 77 26.00 7.52 27.42
C LEU A 77 25.75 6.00 27.42
N GLY A 78 24.54 5.56 27.08
CA GLY A 78 24.14 4.15 27.04
C GLY A 78 24.16 3.49 25.65
N GLN A 79 24.62 4.18 24.60
CA GLN A 79 24.80 3.54 23.29
C GLN A 79 26.02 2.61 23.36
N SER A 80 25.84 1.34 22.95
CA SER A 80 26.96 0.41 22.79
C SER A 80 28.06 1.05 21.96
N LEU A 81 29.32 0.93 22.40
CA LEU A 81 30.49 1.47 21.72
C LEU A 81 30.55 0.99 20.26
N GLU A 82 30.03 -0.20 19.98
CA GLU A 82 29.95 -0.79 18.66
C GLU A 82 28.97 -0.04 17.74
N LEU A 83 27.82 0.42 18.28
CA LEU A 83 26.85 1.23 17.54
C LEU A 83 27.42 2.61 17.20
N ILE A 84 28.13 3.23 18.15
CA ILE A 84 28.81 4.52 17.94
C ILE A 84 29.92 4.37 16.90
N THR A 85 30.70 3.29 17.00
CA THR A 85 31.78 2.97 16.06
C THR A 85 31.23 2.73 14.67
N PHE A 86 30.09 2.03 14.56
CA PHE A 86 29.44 1.79 13.28
C PHE A 86 28.86 3.08 12.66
N ASP A 87 28.13 3.90 13.43
CA ASP A 87 27.63 5.21 12.96
C ASP A 87 28.80 6.07 12.46
N THR A 88 29.88 6.20 13.25
CA THR A 88 31.06 6.99 12.89
C THR A 88 31.72 6.49 11.61
N TRP A 89 31.89 5.18 11.48
CA TRP A 89 32.47 4.58 10.28
C TRP A 89 31.57 4.76 9.05
N LEU A 90 30.26 4.52 9.19
CA LEU A 90 29.27 4.60 8.13
C LEU A 90 29.18 6.01 7.54
N PHE A 91 29.07 7.03 8.40
CA PHE A 91 29.04 8.43 7.96
C PHE A 91 30.39 8.89 7.44
N GLY A 92 31.49 8.36 7.99
CA GLY A 92 32.83 8.59 7.45
C GLY A 92 32.98 8.16 5.98
N GLN A 93 32.15 7.22 5.49
CA GLN A 93 32.17 6.82 4.08
C GLN A 93 31.56 7.86 3.13
N ILE A 94 30.77 8.82 3.63
CA ILE A 94 30.17 9.92 2.85
C ILE A 94 31.17 11.11 2.75
N GLY A 95 32.28 11.06 3.50
CA GLY A 95 33.36 12.06 3.46
C GLY A 95 33.00 13.42 4.08
N ASP A 96 33.81 14.45 3.80
CA ASP A 96 33.65 15.82 4.31
C ASP A 96 32.46 16.60 3.70
N LYS A 97 31.54 15.93 2.99
CA LYS A 97 30.40 16.61 2.38
C LYS A 97 29.26 16.71 3.39
N ASP A 98 28.64 17.88 3.44
CA ASP A 98 27.54 18.18 4.38
C ASP A 98 26.30 17.28 4.16
N GLU A 99 26.12 16.71 2.95
CA GLU A 99 24.94 15.93 2.59
C GLU A 99 25.22 14.76 1.63
N LEU A 100 24.35 13.75 1.65
CA LEU A 100 24.34 12.63 0.70
C LEU A 100 23.96 13.11 -0.73
N ASP A 101 24.82 12.84 -1.70
CA ASP A 101 24.67 13.18 -3.12
C ASP A 101 24.79 11.91 -3.97
N LEU A 102 23.65 11.36 -4.38
CA LEU A 102 23.60 10.11 -5.18
C LEU A 102 24.11 10.29 -6.62
N LYS A 103 24.47 11.51 -7.05
CA LYS A 103 25.17 11.72 -8.33
C LYS A 103 26.68 11.51 -8.21
N ASN A 104 27.21 11.51 -6.99
CA ASN A 104 28.59 11.16 -6.73
C ASN A 104 28.73 9.64 -6.62
N GLU A 105 29.67 9.06 -7.36
CA GLU A 105 29.86 7.60 -7.45
C GLU A 105 30.18 6.96 -6.09
N ASP A 106 30.99 7.62 -5.25
CA ASP A 106 31.37 7.09 -3.93
C ASP A 106 30.16 7.04 -2.99
N HIS A 107 29.35 8.10 -2.98
CA HIS A 107 28.12 8.16 -2.17
C HIS A 107 27.09 7.16 -2.67
N TRP A 108 26.97 7.01 -4.00
CA TRP A 108 26.09 6.03 -4.62
C TRP A 108 26.52 4.61 -4.25
N GLU A 109 27.82 4.29 -4.29
CA GLU A 109 28.31 2.96 -3.91
C GLU A 109 28.01 2.65 -2.44
N VAL A 110 28.25 3.60 -1.53
CA VAL A 110 27.93 3.43 -0.11
C VAL A 110 26.44 3.22 0.10
N TRP A 111 25.60 4.07 -0.50
CA TRP A 111 24.14 3.95 -0.43
C TRP A 111 23.64 2.61 -0.97
N PHE A 112 24.13 2.20 -2.15
CA PHE A 112 23.70 0.97 -2.79
C PHE A 112 24.13 -0.26 -1.98
N THR A 113 25.39 -0.32 -1.57
CA THR A 113 25.92 -1.47 -0.83
C THR A 113 25.32 -1.57 0.58
N PHE A 114 25.03 -0.44 1.24
CA PHE A 114 24.33 -0.40 2.52
C PHE A 114 22.86 -0.85 2.38
N GLY A 115 22.14 -0.31 1.40
CA GLY A 115 20.76 -0.72 1.11
C GLY A 115 20.66 -2.21 0.77
N ALA A 116 21.58 -2.71 -0.06
CA ALA A 116 21.68 -4.14 -0.39
C ALA A 116 21.96 -5.00 0.84
N TRP A 117 22.82 -4.54 1.75
CA TRP A 117 23.11 -5.25 2.99
C TRP A 117 21.91 -5.31 3.94
N ILE A 118 21.21 -4.18 4.18
CA ILE A 118 19.98 -4.16 4.99
C ILE A 118 18.98 -5.16 4.42
N ALA A 119 18.78 -5.09 3.10
CA ALA A 119 17.83 -5.90 2.37
C ALA A 119 18.13 -7.41 2.46
N GLU A 120 19.37 -7.81 2.17
CA GLU A 120 19.78 -9.22 2.23
C GLU A 120 19.79 -9.74 3.67
N THR A 121 20.12 -8.91 4.65
CA THR A 121 20.06 -9.26 6.08
C THR A 121 18.62 -9.58 6.48
N MET A 122 17.68 -8.67 6.17
CA MET A 122 16.25 -8.89 6.45
C MET A 122 15.69 -10.10 5.70
N ARG A 123 16.02 -10.26 4.40
CA ARG A 123 15.55 -11.37 3.57
C ARG A 123 16.05 -12.73 4.08
N ARG A 124 17.33 -12.84 4.45
CA ARG A 124 17.93 -14.10 4.95
C ARG A 124 17.37 -14.47 6.32
N ARG A 125 17.12 -13.49 7.18
CA ARG A 125 16.65 -13.72 8.54
C ARG A 125 15.16 -14.05 8.60
N HIS A 126 14.35 -13.37 7.79
CA HIS A 126 12.88 -13.44 7.92
C HIS A 126 12.19 -14.21 6.80
N GLY A 127 12.89 -14.54 5.72
CA GLY A 127 12.28 -15.05 4.50
C GLY A 127 11.64 -13.91 3.71
N GLY A 128 11.95 -13.80 2.43
CA GLY A 128 11.41 -12.73 1.62
C GLY A 128 11.75 -12.84 0.14
N HIS A 129 10.97 -12.13 -0.66
CA HIS A 129 11.04 -12.13 -2.11
C HIS A 129 11.38 -10.72 -2.59
N TRP A 130 12.39 -10.64 -3.46
CA TRP A 130 12.70 -9.41 -4.16
C TRP A 130 11.63 -9.10 -5.20
N LEU A 131 11.19 -7.85 -5.20
CA LEU A 131 10.25 -7.27 -6.14
C LEU A 131 10.98 -6.13 -6.84
N MET A 132 11.48 -6.40 -8.04
CA MET A 132 12.30 -5.45 -8.80
C MET A 132 11.51 -4.97 -10.00
N MET A 133 10.79 -3.87 -9.80
CA MET A 133 10.02 -3.20 -10.85
C MET A 133 10.96 -2.21 -11.55
N GLY A 134 11.72 -2.71 -12.53
CA GLY A 134 12.69 -1.92 -13.30
C GLY A 134 14.12 -1.92 -12.75
N ASP A 135 14.97 -1.05 -13.29
CA ASP A 135 16.41 -1.04 -13.03
C ASP A 135 16.84 -0.05 -11.94
N ASP A 136 15.93 0.79 -11.44
CA ASP A 136 16.22 1.77 -10.38
C ASP A 136 16.09 1.13 -8.99
N PRO A 137 17.17 1.06 -8.18
CA PRO A 137 17.11 0.48 -6.85
C PRO A 137 16.13 1.19 -5.90
N HIS A 138 15.77 2.45 -6.14
CA HIS A 138 14.75 3.15 -5.33
C HIS A 138 13.37 2.52 -5.43
N THR A 139 13.05 1.83 -6.53
CA THR A 139 11.74 1.17 -6.72
C THR A 139 11.74 -0.27 -6.21
N TRP A 140 12.90 -0.83 -5.89
CA TRP A 140 13.00 -2.22 -5.46
C TRP A 140 12.42 -2.40 -4.06
N ARG A 141 11.70 -3.51 -3.87
CA ARG A 141 11.05 -3.87 -2.60
C ARG A 141 11.41 -5.29 -2.18
N ILE A 142 11.31 -5.55 -0.88
CA ILE A 142 11.26 -6.91 -0.35
C ILE A 142 9.89 -7.12 0.28
N GLY A 143 9.16 -8.13 -0.21
CA GLY A 143 7.98 -8.67 0.46
C GLY A 143 8.38 -9.86 1.34
N PHE A 144 7.82 -9.96 2.54
CA PHE A 144 8.17 -11.01 3.51
C PHE A 144 7.27 -12.24 3.41
N SER A 145 7.84 -13.44 3.44
CA SER A 145 7.04 -14.65 3.20
C SER A 145 6.03 -14.95 4.32
N LYS A 146 6.25 -14.45 5.53
CA LYS A 146 5.44 -14.79 6.71
C LYS A 146 4.45 -13.70 7.13
N ILE A 147 4.73 -12.45 6.78
CA ILE A 147 3.88 -11.28 7.10
C ILE A 147 3.60 -10.49 5.84
N PHE A 148 2.38 -9.99 5.67
CA PHE A 148 2.02 -9.18 4.51
C PHE A 148 2.54 -7.74 4.65
N LEU A 149 3.86 -7.61 4.59
CA LEU A 149 4.60 -6.38 4.67
C LEU A 149 5.59 -6.32 3.51
N GLU A 150 5.77 -5.12 2.98
CA GLU A 150 6.88 -4.80 2.08
C GLU A 150 7.73 -3.69 2.67
N ILE A 151 9.01 -3.72 2.31
CA ILE A 151 9.96 -2.67 2.65
C ILE A 151 10.66 -2.16 1.39
N ALA A 152 11.02 -0.88 1.42
CA ALA A 152 11.84 -0.21 0.41
C ALA A 152 13.27 -0.03 0.97
N PRO A 153 14.15 -1.04 0.85
CA PRO A 153 15.43 -1.03 1.56
C PRO A 153 16.34 0.12 1.17
N PHE A 154 16.34 0.52 -0.11
CA PHE A 154 17.18 1.62 -0.60
C PHE A 154 16.68 2.99 -0.19
N VAL A 155 15.36 3.19 -0.14
CA VAL A 155 14.75 4.41 0.42
C VAL A 155 15.03 4.49 1.91
N PHE A 156 14.93 3.36 2.62
CA PHE A 156 15.26 3.29 4.04
C PHE A 156 16.74 3.59 4.31
N ALA A 157 17.66 3.00 3.54
CA ALA A 157 19.08 3.29 3.62
C ALA A 157 19.40 4.77 3.36
N GLU A 158 18.75 5.37 2.36
CA GLU A 158 18.90 6.80 2.08
C GLU A 158 18.45 7.66 3.27
N GLN A 159 17.29 7.35 3.86
CA GLN A 159 16.79 8.05 5.04
C GLN A 159 17.75 7.93 6.23
N LEU A 160 18.34 6.75 6.44
CA LEU A 160 19.33 6.53 7.49
C LEU A 160 20.61 7.34 7.25
N LEU A 161 21.13 7.33 6.02
CA LEU A 161 22.33 8.08 5.65
C LEU A 161 22.12 9.60 5.72
N ARG A 162 20.89 10.09 5.46
CA ARG A 162 20.55 11.51 5.59
C ARG A 162 20.28 11.95 7.03
N MET A 163 19.94 11.01 7.93
CA MET A 163 19.60 11.33 9.32
C MET A 163 20.84 11.62 10.18
N GLY A 164 22.00 11.05 9.84
CA GLY A 164 23.21 11.19 10.66
C GLY A 164 23.15 10.37 11.95
N SER A 165 23.67 10.92 13.05
CA SER A 165 23.76 10.22 14.35
C SER A 165 22.44 9.58 14.80
N GLY A 166 22.46 8.31 15.22
CA GLY A 166 21.28 7.57 15.65
C GLY A 166 20.61 6.74 14.54
N ALA A 167 21.16 6.77 13.32
CA ALA A 167 20.75 5.91 12.21
C ALA A 167 20.85 4.43 12.55
N THR A 168 21.97 4.00 13.14
CA THR A 168 22.14 2.59 13.48
C THR A 168 21.12 2.13 14.52
N LYS A 169 20.84 2.94 15.54
CA LYS A 169 19.80 2.61 16.53
C LYS A 169 18.43 2.44 15.86
N LYS A 170 18.04 3.37 14.99
CA LYS A 170 16.76 3.29 14.24
C LYS A 170 16.71 2.06 13.32
N MET A 171 17.82 1.75 12.66
CA MET A 171 17.96 0.57 11.81
C MET A 171 17.76 -0.72 12.60
N VAL A 172 18.48 -0.89 13.70
CA VAL A 172 18.38 -2.07 14.58
C VAL A 172 16.95 -2.20 15.12
N THR A 173 16.36 -1.11 15.62
CA THR A 173 14.98 -1.11 16.12
C THR A 173 13.96 -1.52 15.05
N GLU A 174 14.10 -1.05 13.81
CA GLU A 174 13.15 -1.39 12.74
C GLU A 174 13.31 -2.83 12.26
N ILE A 175 14.54 -3.33 12.15
CA ILE A 175 14.79 -4.76 11.87
C ILE A 175 14.20 -5.63 12.98
N GLU A 176 14.34 -5.20 14.23
CA GLU A 176 13.81 -5.91 15.38
C GLU A 176 12.28 -5.86 15.45
N ARG A 177 11.66 -4.72 15.13
CA ARG A 177 10.20 -4.62 15.00
C ARG A 177 9.68 -5.59 13.96
N ILE A 178 10.35 -5.69 12.80
CA ILE A 178 10.01 -6.66 11.77
C ILE A 178 10.22 -8.08 12.30
N ARG A 179 11.28 -8.35 13.06
CA ARG A 179 11.52 -9.66 13.70
C ARG A 179 10.41 -10.04 14.69
N GLN A 180 9.97 -9.13 15.56
CA GLN A 180 8.90 -9.38 16.52
C GLN A 180 7.57 -9.68 15.84
N LEU A 181 7.29 -9.04 14.70
CA LEU A 181 6.16 -9.38 13.85
C LEU A 181 6.32 -10.77 13.19
N HIS A 182 7.54 -11.29 13.12
CA HIS A 182 7.90 -12.60 12.56
C HIS A 182 8.04 -13.73 13.60
N GLU A 183 8.23 -13.44 14.88
CA GLU A 183 8.42 -14.46 15.93
C GLU A 183 7.20 -15.39 16.02
N ASP A 184 7.49 -16.69 16.02
CA ASP A 184 6.57 -17.81 16.29
C ASP A 184 5.30 -17.92 15.44
N GLN A 185 5.46 -17.98 14.11
CA GLN A 185 4.46 -18.59 13.24
C GLN A 185 4.88 -20.00 12.83
N GLU A 186 4.78 -20.93 13.79
CA GLU A 186 4.90 -22.36 13.57
C GLU A 186 3.55 -22.98 13.20
N ASP A 187 3.59 -23.99 12.35
CA ASP A 187 2.47 -24.91 12.20
C ASP A 187 2.27 -25.76 13.47
N ASP A 188 1.10 -26.38 13.62
CA ASP A 188 0.79 -27.35 14.69
C ASP A 188 1.78 -28.55 14.77
N ASN A 189 2.72 -28.68 13.83
CA ASN A 189 3.80 -29.67 13.83
C ASN A 189 5.19 -29.05 14.08
N GLY A 190 5.28 -27.77 14.48
CA GLY A 190 6.51 -27.05 14.75
C GLY A 190 7.31 -26.59 13.52
N ARG A 191 6.67 -26.39 12.35
CA ARG A 191 7.33 -25.93 11.11
C ARG A 191 6.97 -24.49 10.78
N ALA A 192 7.96 -23.68 10.41
CA ALA A 192 7.74 -22.30 9.97
C ALA A 192 6.78 -22.21 8.75
N LEU A 193 5.81 -21.29 8.81
CA LEU A 193 4.82 -21.05 7.76
C LEU A 193 5.23 -19.89 6.83
N ASP A 194 5.47 -20.17 5.55
CA ASP A 194 5.57 -19.16 4.48
C ASP A 194 4.20 -18.99 3.79
N LYS A 195 3.48 -17.90 4.12
CA LYS A 195 2.10 -17.61 3.68
C LYS A 195 2.03 -16.81 2.37
N PHE A 196 2.99 -15.92 2.13
CA PHE A 196 2.96 -14.94 1.04
C PHE A 196 4.07 -15.20 0.02
N VAL A 197 3.71 -15.62 -1.19
CA VAL A 197 4.64 -15.68 -2.34
C VAL A 197 4.76 -14.36 -3.09
N ALA A 198 5.83 -14.20 -3.89
CA ALA A 198 6.10 -13.02 -4.72
C ALA A 198 4.90 -12.56 -5.58
N GLN A 199 4.05 -13.48 -6.04
CA GLN A 199 2.87 -13.15 -6.84
C GLN A 199 1.84 -12.31 -6.09
N HIS A 200 1.69 -12.49 -4.76
CA HIS A 200 0.78 -11.67 -3.95
C HIS A 200 1.22 -10.20 -3.95
N TYR A 201 2.54 -9.98 -3.90
CA TYR A 201 3.12 -8.65 -3.88
C TYR A 201 3.17 -7.99 -5.27
N ILE A 202 3.45 -8.76 -6.32
CA ILE A 202 3.37 -8.24 -7.70
C ILE A 202 1.98 -7.66 -7.98
N ARG A 203 0.91 -8.28 -7.45
CA ARG A 203 -0.45 -7.73 -7.58
C ARG A 203 -0.57 -6.34 -6.93
N LEU A 204 0.06 -6.07 -5.79
CA LEU A 204 0.01 -4.74 -5.15
C LEU A 204 0.60 -3.62 -6.03
N HIS A 205 1.61 -3.94 -6.85
CA HIS A 205 2.30 -2.96 -7.72
C HIS A 205 1.82 -2.95 -9.17
N THR A 206 0.94 -3.88 -9.54
CA THR A 206 0.40 -3.99 -10.91
C THR A 206 -1.09 -3.68 -10.98
N VAL A 207 -1.78 -3.67 -9.84
CA VAL A 207 -3.22 -3.47 -9.74
C VAL A 207 -3.50 -2.03 -9.29
N PRO A 208 -4.35 -1.27 -10.02
CA PRO A 208 -4.80 0.04 -9.57
C PRO A 208 -5.44 0.00 -8.18
N LEU A 209 -5.27 1.08 -7.40
CA LEU A 209 -5.86 1.15 -6.07
C LEU A 209 -7.13 2.01 -6.11
N GLY A 210 -8.25 1.47 -5.64
CA GLY A 210 -9.48 2.22 -5.45
C GLY A 210 -9.48 2.99 -4.14
N GLN A 211 -10.05 4.20 -4.14
CA GLN A 211 -10.21 5.03 -2.96
C GLN A 211 -11.55 5.76 -2.96
N TRP A 212 -12.22 5.76 -1.82
CA TRP A 212 -13.46 6.51 -1.60
C TRP A 212 -13.17 7.85 -0.93
N MET A 213 -13.94 8.88 -1.29
CA MET A 213 -13.77 10.25 -0.79
C MET A 213 -15.13 10.91 -0.51
N SER A 214 -15.21 11.70 0.55
CA SER A 214 -16.30 12.65 0.80
C SER A 214 -15.80 14.05 0.45
N MET A 215 -16.47 14.72 -0.48
CA MET A 215 -16.06 16.04 -0.98
C MET A 215 -17.20 17.06 -0.96
N ASP A 216 -16.91 18.24 -0.40
CA ASP A 216 -17.82 19.38 -0.35
C ASP A 216 -17.94 20.06 -1.73
N PHE A 217 -18.72 19.43 -2.59
CA PHE A 217 -18.94 19.91 -3.96
C PHE A 217 -19.77 21.17 -4.01
N ALA A 218 -20.59 21.46 -2.99
CA ALA A 218 -21.31 22.72 -2.91
C ALA A 218 -20.33 23.90 -2.77
N ARG A 219 -19.37 23.79 -1.84
CA ARG A 219 -18.30 24.79 -1.68
C ARG A 219 -17.42 24.87 -2.93
N LEU A 220 -17.01 23.72 -3.48
CA LEU A 220 -16.19 23.66 -4.69
C LEU A 220 -16.88 24.32 -5.88
N ALA A 221 -18.15 23.99 -6.13
CA ALA A 221 -18.90 24.53 -7.25
C ALA A 221 -19.01 26.05 -7.18
N LYS A 222 -19.21 26.60 -5.98
CA LYS A 222 -19.21 28.05 -5.76
C LYS A 222 -17.84 28.67 -6.06
N LEU A 223 -16.76 28.10 -5.51
CA LEU A 223 -15.40 28.60 -5.73
C LEU A 223 -14.92 28.48 -7.18
N TRP A 224 -15.32 27.41 -7.87
CA TRP A 224 -14.89 27.09 -9.23
C TRP A 224 -15.68 27.85 -10.29
N ASN A 225 -17.02 27.89 -10.17
CA ASN A 225 -17.91 28.40 -11.22
C ASN A 225 -18.32 29.87 -11.03
N GLU A 226 -18.36 30.37 -9.79
CA GLU A 226 -19.00 31.65 -9.47
C GLU A 226 -18.02 32.70 -8.95
N GLU A 227 -17.13 32.31 -8.03
CA GLU A 227 -16.23 33.26 -7.37
C GLU A 227 -15.04 33.64 -8.25
N PRO A 228 -14.48 34.86 -8.11
CA PRO A 228 -13.26 35.26 -8.79
C PRO A 228 -12.07 34.35 -8.44
N THR A 229 -11.17 34.14 -9.40
CA THR A 229 -9.98 33.28 -9.22
C THR A 229 -9.14 33.69 -8.00
N ALA A 230 -9.09 35.00 -7.66
CA ALA A 230 -8.40 35.47 -6.46
C ALA A 230 -8.92 34.82 -5.16
N LYS A 231 -10.24 34.67 -5.01
CA LYS A 231 -10.84 34.02 -3.84
C LYS A 231 -10.57 32.52 -3.81
N LEU A 232 -10.51 31.87 -4.98
CA LEU A 232 -10.12 30.47 -5.05
C LEU A 232 -8.67 30.28 -4.59
N ILE A 233 -7.75 31.17 -4.98
CA ILE A 233 -6.37 31.17 -4.48
C ILE A 233 -6.31 31.33 -2.96
N GLU A 234 -7.10 32.24 -2.40
CA GLU A 234 -7.19 32.42 -0.94
C GLU A 234 -7.65 31.12 -0.25
N ALA A 235 -8.70 30.48 -0.76
CA ALA A 235 -9.21 29.22 -0.22
C ALA A 235 -8.20 28.07 -0.32
N ILE A 236 -7.42 28.00 -1.41
CA ILE A 236 -6.34 27.01 -1.58
C ILE A 236 -5.23 27.26 -0.56
N LYS A 237 -4.80 28.52 -0.37
CA LYS A 237 -3.78 28.88 0.63
C LYS A 237 -4.23 28.63 2.06
N GLU A 238 -5.52 28.83 2.35
CA GLU A 238 -6.11 28.54 3.66
C GLU A 238 -6.19 27.04 3.94
N SER A 239 -6.56 26.23 2.94
CA SER A 239 -6.80 24.80 3.11
C SER A 239 -5.51 23.97 2.96
N GLY A 240 -4.56 24.42 2.15
CA GLY A 240 -3.31 23.74 1.80
C GLY A 240 -2.48 23.23 2.98
N PRO A 241 -2.26 24.02 4.06
CA PRO A 241 -1.47 23.58 5.21
C PRO A 241 -1.98 22.29 5.89
N ARG A 242 -3.26 21.93 5.70
CA ARG A 242 -3.85 20.70 6.25
C ARG A 242 -3.29 19.43 5.60
N LEU A 243 -2.69 19.53 4.42
CA LEU A 243 -2.09 18.41 3.70
C LEU A 243 -0.71 18.01 4.24
N GLY A 244 -0.15 18.81 5.16
CA GLY A 244 1.16 18.57 5.76
C GLY A 244 2.34 19.10 4.93
N PRO A 245 3.53 19.24 5.54
CA PRO A 245 4.67 19.91 4.93
C PRO A 245 5.13 19.27 3.61
N GLN A 246 5.08 17.94 3.50
CA GLN A 246 5.51 17.24 2.28
C GLN A 246 4.70 17.59 1.03
N ASN A 247 3.48 18.10 1.19
CA ASN A 247 2.57 18.42 0.08
C ASN A 247 2.53 19.91 -0.26
N MET A 248 3.26 20.76 0.49
CA MET A 248 3.21 22.21 0.29
C MET A 248 3.75 22.65 -1.08
N GLN A 249 4.74 21.94 -1.62
CA GLN A 249 5.25 22.22 -2.97
C GLN A 249 4.16 22.05 -4.04
N ILE A 250 3.27 21.07 -3.88
CA ILE A 250 2.13 20.85 -4.79
C ILE A 250 1.11 21.98 -4.65
N VAL A 251 0.80 22.40 -3.41
CA VAL A 251 -0.09 23.54 -3.16
C VAL A 251 0.44 24.82 -3.83
N GLU A 252 1.73 25.09 -3.68
CA GLU A 252 2.39 26.24 -4.31
C GLU A 252 2.36 26.17 -5.84
N GLN A 253 2.57 24.99 -6.42
CA GLN A 253 2.46 24.78 -7.87
C GLN A 253 1.04 25.03 -8.37
N VAL A 254 0.02 24.56 -7.65
CA VAL A 254 -1.40 24.82 -8.00
C VAL A 254 -1.70 26.32 -7.94
N VAL A 255 -1.27 27.01 -6.87
CA VAL A 255 -1.44 28.47 -6.75
C VAL A 255 -0.73 29.19 -7.90
N ALA A 256 0.51 28.82 -8.21
CA ALA A 256 1.28 29.43 -9.30
C ALA A 256 0.65 29.17 -10.68
N ALA A 257 0.02 28.01 -10.88
CA ALA A 257 -0.69 27.68 -12.10
C ALA A 257 -1.88 28.64 -12.33
N ILE A 258 -2.73 28.83 -11.32
CA ILE A 258 -3.93 29.69 -11.45
C ILE A 258 -3.67 31.18 -11.25
N SER A 259 -2.53 31.58 -10.69
CA SER A 259 -2.16 32.99 -10.54
C SER A 259 -1.95 33.70 -11.89
N ARG A 260 -1.74 32.94 -12.98
CA ARG A 260 -1.61 33.47 -14.35
C ARG A 260 -2.95 33.73 -15.04
N ALA A 261 -4.06 33.24 -14.47
CA ALA A 261 -5.39 33.47 -14.98
C ALA A 261 -5.89 34.90 -14.66
N ASN A 262 -6.98 35.32 -15.31
CA ASN A 262 -7.67 36.56 -14.96
C ASN A 262 -8.30 36.44 -13.57
N GLN A 263 -7.79 37.25 -12.63
CA GLN A 263 -8.13 37.19 -11.21
C GLN A 263 -9.56 37.65 -10.89
N GLU A 264 -10.20 38.40 -11.79
CA GLU A 264 -11.56 38.93 -11.63
C GLU A 264 -12.64 37.99 -12.16
N GLN A 265 -12.26 36.96 -12.93
CA GLN A 265 -13.19 36.00 -13.49
C GLN A 265 -13.11 34.65 -12.77
N PRO A 266 -14.22 33.87 -12.77
CA PRO A 266 -14.19 32.49 -12.31
C PRO A 266 -13.24 31.62 -13.13
N ILE A 267 -12.58 30.67 -12.47
CA ILE A 267 -11.59 29.81 -13.12
C ILE A 267 -12.24 28.87 -14.16
N ALA A 268 -13.48 28.41 -13.91
CA ALA A 268 -14.22 27.55 -14.83
C ALA A 268 -14.47 28.16 -16.22
N LYS A 269 -14.46 29.50 -16.33
CA LYS A 269 -14.61 30.20 -17.62
C LYS A 269 -13.29 30.31 -18.40
N GLN A 270 -12.18 29.92 -17.78
CA GLN A 270 -10.83 30.15 -18.27
C GLN A 270 -10.07 28.84 -18.53
N THR A 271 -10.50 27.73 -17.94
CA THR A 271 -9.90 26.41 -18.13
C THR A 271 -10.95 25.30 -18.01
N THR A 272 -10.69 24.20 -18.72
CA THR A 272 -11.41 22.93 -18.63
C THR A 272 -10.49 21.78 -18.22
N ASP A 273 -9.31 22.10 -17.69
CA ASP A 273 -8.31 21.11 -17.28
C ASP A 273 -8.80 20.30 -16.07
N ARG A 274 -9.03 18.99 -16.29
CA ARG A 274 -9.54 18.06 -15.28
C ARG A 274 -8.54 17.86 -14.15
N GLY A 275 -7.25 17.71 -14.44
CA GLY A 275 -6.22 17.48 -13.43
C GLY A 275 -6.08 18.67 -12.47
N LEU A 276 -6.16 19.89 -13.00
CA LEU A 276 -6.19 21.11 -12.21
C LEU A 276 -7.46 21.21 -11.35
N PHE A 277 -8.62 20.89 -11.92
CA PHE A 277 -9.88 20.81 -11.17
C PHE A 277 -9.77 19.81 -10.01
N GLU A 278 -9.28 18.61 -10.26
CA GLU A 278 -9.13 17.55 -9.25
C GLU A 278 -8.12 17.90 -8.17
N ALA A 279 -6.99 18.50 -8.53
CA ALA A 279 -5.99 18.95 -7.56
C ALA A 279 -6.59 20.02 -6.64
N ILE A 280 -7.29 21.00 -7.19
CA ILE A 280 -7.95 22.05 -6.43
C ILE A 280 -9.05 21.47 -5.54
N ALA A 281 -9.90 20.61 -6.09
CA ALA A 281 -10.98 19.94 -5.38
C ALA A 281 -10.44 19.17 -4.16
N GLN A 282 -9.35 18.41 -4.33
CA GLN A 282 -8.71 17.71 -3.22
C GLN A 282 -8.19 18.65 -2.13
N ILE A 283 -7.68 19.83 -2.50
CA ILE A 283 -7.16 20.80 -1.51
C ILE A 283 -8.30 21.48 -0.73
N VAL A 284 -9.36 21.95 -1.41
CA VAL A 284 -10.36 22.83 -0.78
C VAL A 284 -11.65 22.15 -0.35
N ALA A 285 -11.95 20.97 -0.91
CA ALA A 285 -13.24 20.31 -0.74
C ALA A 285 -13.16 18.91 -0.09
N LEU A 286 -11.99 18.28 -0.04
CA LEU A 286 -11.85 16.96 0.59
C LEU A 286 -12.14 17.05 2.10
N ARG A 287 -13.12 16.28 2.57
CA ARG A 287 -13.43 16.14 4.01
C ARG A 287 -12.90 14.85 4.60
N ARG A 288 -12.95 13.76 3.82
CA ARG A 288 -12.48 12.43 4.23
C ARG A 288 -12.10 11.61 3.01
N ALA A 289 -11.10 10.76 3.14
CA ALA A 289 -10.80 9.69 2.20
C ALA A 289 -10.55 8.39 2.96
N THR A 290 -10.83 7.25 2.33
CA THR A 290 -10.43 5.92 2.86
C THR A 290 -8.95 5.67 2.60
N ALA A 291 -8.37 4.65 3.25
CA ALA A 291 -7.14 4.07 2.72
C ALA A 291 -7.38 3.52 1.29
N PRO A 292 -6.40 3.61 0.38
CA PRO A 292 -6.47 2.94 -0.91
C PRO A 292 -6.47 1.42 -0.75
N VAL A 293 -7.25 0.72 -1.57
CA VAL A 293 -7.34 -0.75 -1.58
C VAL A 293 -7.22 -1.23 -3.03
N ALA A 294 -6.55 -2.36 -3.26
CA ALA A 294 -6.42 -2.93 -4.60
C ALA A 294 -7.81 -3.17 -5.23
N ILE A 295 -7.97 -2.80 -6.50
CA ILE A 295 -9.29 -2.81 -7.15
C ILE A 295 -9.89 -4.22 -7.21
N ASP A 296 -9.07 -5.25 -7.41
CA ASP A 296 -9.51 -6.64 -7.41
C ASP A 296 -10.02 -7.11 -6.05
N ILE A 297 -9.37 -6.68 -4.96
CA ILE A 297 -9.83 -6.94 -3.59
C ILE A 297 -11.12 -6.17 -3.30
N LEU A 298 -11.23 -4.92 -3.76
CA LEU A 298 -12.46 -4.15 -3.62
C LEU A 298 -13.63 -4.87 -4.31
N GLU A 299 -13.50 -5.19 -5.58
CA GLU A 299 -14.56 -5.78 -6.40
C GLU A 299 -14.95 -7.19 -5.96
N ARG A 300 -13.97 -8.05 -5.62
CA ARG A 300 -14.22 -9.47 -5.36
C ARG A 300 -14.49 -9.80 -3.91
N VAL A 301 -14.10 -8.92 -2.99
CA VAL A 301 -14.12 -9.23 -1.55
C VAL A 301 -14.82 -8.13 -0.76
N VAL A 302 -14.34 -6.89 -0.82
CA VAL A 302 -14.85 -5.81 0.04
C VAL A 302 -16.30 -5.47 -0.31
N MET A 303 -16.58 -5.20 -1.60
CA MET A 303 -17.92 -4.84 -2.04
C MET A 303 -18.90 -5.99 -1.79
N PRO A 304 -18.63 -7.24 -2.20
CA PRO A 304 -19.59 -8.32 -1.96
C PRO A 304 -19.77 -8.65 -0.47
N ALA A 305 -18.74 -8.52 0.38
CA ALA A 305 -18.87 -8.71 1.83
C ALA A 305 -19.89 -7.74 2.48
N MET A 306 -20.04 -6.52 1.94
CA MET A 306 -21.09 -5.59 2.37
C MET A 306 -22.49 -6.12 2.04
N HIS A 307 -22.64 -6.83 0.91
CA HIS A 307 -23.91 -7.37 0.44
C HIS A 307 -24.32 -8.66 1.17
N VAL A 308 -23.35 -9.46 1.64
CA VAL A 308 -23.59 -10.65 2.50
C VAL A 308 -24.38 -10.27 3.75
N GLY A 309 -24.04 -9.14 4.39
CA GLY A 309 -24.66 -8.74 5.66
C GLY A 309 -24.30 -9.71 6.80
N LEU A 310 -25.25 -9.99 7.69
CA LEU A 310 -25.05 -10.91 8.82
C LEU A 310 -25.87 -12.20 8.59
N PRO A 311 -25.28 -13.26 8.02
CA PRO A 311 -25.99 -14.50 7.73
C PRO A 311 -26.41 -15.22 9.01
N GLU A 312 -27.64 -15.76 9.03
CA GLU A 312 -28.12 -16.61 10.14
C GLU A 312 -27.72 -18.08 9.97
N LYS A 313 -27.53 -18.53 8.72
CA LYS A 313 -27.19 -19.91 8.35
C LYS A 313 -26.32 -19.91 7.11
N PHE A 314 -25.52 -20.96 6.96
CA PHE A 314 -24.70 -21.19 5.78
C PHE A 314 -25.39 -22.17 4.81
N PRO A 315 -25.31 -21.95 3.50
CA PRO A 315 -25.89 -22.84 2.52
C PRO A 315 -25.12 -24.18 2.46
N PRO A 316 -25.77 -25.27 2.03
CA PRO A 316 -25.04 -26.50 1.68
C PRO A 316 -24.11 -26.23 0.50
N LEU A 317 -22.89 -26.78 0.55
CA LEU A 317 -21.91 -26.69 -0.54
C LEU A 317 -22.11 -27.81 -1.55
N ASP A 318 -21.98 -27.49 -2.84
CA ASP A 318 -22.03 -28.47 -3.92
C ASP A 318 -20.62 -29.00 -4.33
N GLU A 319 -20.55 -29.84 -5.36
CA GLU A 319 -19.25 -30.39 -5.81
C GLU A 319 -18.31 -29.32 -6.39
N ASP A 320 -18.85 -28.25 -6.98
CA ASP A 320 -18.05 -27.19 -7.57
C ASP A 320 -17.44 -26.31 -6.46
N ASP A 321 -18.22 -25.99 -5.43
CA ASP A 321 -17.79 -25.33 -4.20
C ASP A 321 -16.65 -26.10 -3.51
N LEU A 322 -16.85 -27.40 -3.31
CA LEU A 322 -15.83 -28.30 -2.75
C LEU A 322 -14.61 -28.38 -3.67
N GLY A 323 -14.80 -28.31 -4.99
CA GLY A 323 -13.74 -28.22 -5.98
C GLY A 323 -12.89 -26.95 -5.82
N ASN A 324 -13.51 -25.80 -5.59
CA ASN A 324 -12.81 -24.53 -5.34
C ASN A 324 -12.04 -24.55 -4.03
N LEU A 325 -12.66 -25.09 -2.98
CA LEU A 325 -11.98 -25.37 -1.71
C LEU A 325 -10.79 -26.32 -1.89
N ARG A 326 -10.83 -27.31 -2.78
CA ARG A 326 -9.64 -28.15 -3.06
C ARG A 326 -8.55 -27.38 -3.80
N LYS A 327 -8.93 -26.48 -4.71
CA LYS A 327 -8.00 -25.75 -5.59
C LYS A 327 -7.14 -24.69 -4.91
N GLY A 328 -7.54 -24.13 -3.78
CA GLY A 328 -6.74 -23.05 -3.18
C GLY A 328 -7.47 -21.78 -2.81
N ILE A 329 -8.79 -21.72 -2.97
CA ILE A 329 -9.50 -20.46 -2.70
C ILE A 329 -9.32 -20.00 -1.25
N GLU A 330 -9.14 -18.69 -1.08
CA GLU A 330 -9.05 -18.04 0.22
C GLU A 330 -10.42 -18.11 0.92
N LEU A 331 -10.45 -18.41 2.22
CA LEU A 331 -11.67 -18.78 2.94
C LEU A 331 -12.64 -17.62 3.12
N PHE A 332 -12.17 -16.39 3.31
CA PHE A 332 -13.04 -15.23 3.39
C PHE A 332 -13.64 -14.87 2.02
N ALA A 333 -12.84 -14.92 0.95
CA ALA A 333 -13.33 -14.76 -0.42
C ALA A 333 -14.39 -15.83 -0.74
N PHE A 334 -14.15 -17.07 -0.33
CA PHE A 334 -15.11 -18.16 -0.49
C PHE A 334 -16.37 -17.97 0.35
N PHE A 335 -16.24 -17.54 1.61
CA PHE A 335 -17.38 -17.17 2.46
C PHE A 335 -18.28 -16.15 1.76
N VAL A 336 -17.67 -15.11 1.19
CA VAL A 336 -18.41 -14.06 0.49
C VAL A 336 -19.05 -14.55 -0.81
N GLU A 337 -18.39 -15.48 -1.52
CA GLU A 337 -18.89 -16.07 -2.78
C GLU A 337 -20.09 -16.99 -2.57
N VAL A 338 -20.04 -17.87 -1.55
CA VAL A 338 -21.08 -18.90 -1.38
C VAL A 338 -22.23 -18.44 -0.49
N VAL A 339 -22.00 -17.51 0.44
CA VAL A 339 -23.07 -17.07 1.35
C VAL A 339 -24.03 -16.15 0.60
N PRO A 340 -25.36 -16.43 0.65
CA PRO A 340 -26.33 -15.62 -0.07
C PRO A 340 -26.31 -14.16 0.37
N HIS A 341 -26.25 -13.26 -0.62
CA HIS A 341 -26.32 -11.82 -0.36
C HIS A 341 -27.68 -11.44 0.25
N LYS A 342 -27.64 -10.76 1.41
CA LYS A 342 -28.81 -10.12 2.01
C LYS A 342 -29.30 -8.94 1.17
N PHE A 343 -28.37 -8.18 0.62
CA PHE A 343 -28.65 -7.01 -0.21
C PHE A 343 -28.34 -7.32 -1.66
N GLN A 344 -29.29 -7.04 -2.56
CA GLN A 344 -29.12 -7.30 -3.99
C GLN A 344 -27.92 -6.52 -4.53
N ALA A 345 -26.93 -7.25 -5.08
CA ALA A 345 -25.85 -6.70 -5.87
C ALA A 345 -26.28 -6.62 -7.33
N ASP A 346 -25.80 -5.61 -8.05
CA ASP A 346 -25.83 -5.59 -9.51
C ASP A 346 -24.49 -6.12 -10.03
N ASP A 347 -24.44 -7.39 -10.39
CA ASP A 347 -23.22 -8.09 -10.81
C ASP A 347 -22.64 -7.52 -12.13
N GLU A 348 -23.45 -6.80 -12.92
CA GLU A 348 -23.01 -6.06 -14.11
C GLU A 348 -22.69 -4.59 -13.81
N GLY A 349 -22.88 -4.16 -12.56
CA GLY A 349 -22.68 -2.81 -12.08
C GLY A 349 -21.22 -2.43 -11.87
N PHE A 350 -21.01 -1.16 -11.51
CA PHE A 350 -19.69 -0.66 -11.13
C PHE A 350 -19.19 -1.36 -9.86
N LEU A 351 -17.90 -1.75 -9.90
CA LEU A 351 -17.26 -2.61 -8.90
C LEU A 351 -17.99 -3.94 -8.65
N GLY A 352 -18.75 -4.42 -9.64
CA GLY A 352 -19.51 -5.67 -9.55
C GLY A 352 -20.69 -5.63 -8.58
N THR A 353 -21.08 -4.45 -8.06
CA THR A 353 -22.25 -4.38 -7.17
C THR A 353 -23.11 -3.12 -7.31
N ILE A 354 -22.58 -2.01 -7.84
CA ILE A 354 -23.25 -0.71 -7.82
C ILE A 354 -23.96 -0.46 -9.16
N PRO A 355 -25.29 -0.32 -9.19
CA PRO A 355 -26.02 -0.06 -10.43
C PRO A 355 -25.58 1.22 -11.11
N HIS A 356 -25.56 1.21 -12.45
CA HIS A 356 -25.14 2.35 -13.25
C HIS A 356 -25.99 3.61 -13.00
N GLU A 357 -27.28 3.47 -12.65
CA GLU A 357 -28.13 4.62 -12.29
C GLU A 357 -27.74 5.32 -10.98
N GLN A 358 -26.89 4.71 -10.16
CA GLN A 358 -26.35 5.33 -8.94
C GLN A 358 -25.08 6.14 -9.21
N LEU A 359 -24.60 6.16 -10.46
CA LEU A 359 -23.33 6.76 -10.85
C LEU A 359 -23.55 8.06 -11.61
N THR A 360 -22.72 9.05 -11.31
CA THR A 360 -22.63 10.32 -12.04
C THR A 360 -21.18 10.76 -12.16
N THR A 361 -20.94 11.90 -12.81
CA THR A 361 -19.60 12.46 -13.03
C THR A 361 -19.51 13.88 -12.48
N PRO A 362 -18.36 14.27 -11.89
CA PRO A 362 -18.13 15.67 -11.51
C PRO A 362 -17.80 16.56 -12.71
N TYR A 363 -17.47 15.98 -13.87
CA TYR A 363 -16.95 16.73 -15.01
C TYR A 363 -18.08 17.30 -15.89
N ALA A 364 -17.94 18.57 -16.26
CA ALA A 364 -18.95 19.28 -17.05
C ALA A 364 -18.91 18.93 -18.56
N ASP A 365 -17.84 18.29 -19.03
CA ASP A 365 -17.56 18.09 -20.47
C ASP A 365 -18.40 17.00 -21.13
N ARG A 366 -19.28 16.31 -20.37
CA ARG A 366 -20.21 15.27 -20.83
C ARG A 366 -19.56 14.14 -21.66
N ASN A 367 -18.24 14.02 -21.62
CA ASN A 367 -17.55 12.91 -22.22
C ASN A 367 -17.97 11.63 -21.50
N VAL A 368 -18.08 10.53 -22.25
CA VAL A 368 -18.45 9.24 -21.69
C VAL A 368 -17.43 8.87 -20.63
N LEU A 369 -17.91 8.63 -19.41
CA LEU A 369 -17.07 8.23 -18.30
C LEU A 369 -16.49 6.86 -18.62
N GLU A 370 -15.17 6.77 -18.72
CA GLU A 370 -14.48 5.49 -18.88
C GLU A 370 -14.11 4.98 -17.49
N ILE A 371 -15.07 4.25 -16.90
CA ILE A 371 -14.88 3.51 -15.65
C ILE A 371 -13.58 2.72 -15.75
N GLY A 372 -12.67 2.89 -14.78
CA GLY A 372 -11.38 2.18 -14.81
C GLY A 372 -10.17 3.01 -15.24
N LYS A 373 -10.35 4.20 -15.85
CA LYS A 373 -9.24 4.97 -16.44
C LYS A 373 -8.74 6.18 -15.62
N GLY A 374 -9.04 6.20 -14.31
CA GLY A 374 -8.60 7.26 -13.40
C GLY A 374 -9.56 8.45 -13.27
N ASP A 375 -10.66 8.47 -14.02
CA ASP A 375 -11.74 9.45 -13.83
C ASP A 375 -12.44 9.25 -12.48
N TRP A 376 -12.85 10.35 -11.85
CA TRP A 376 -13.65 10.32 -10.63
C TRP A 376 -15.09 9.93 -10.94
N VAL A 377 -15.61 8.98 -10.16
CA VAL A 377 -16.99 8.51 -10.22
C VAL A 377 -17.73 9.04 -9.00
N VAL A 378 -18.78 9.84 -9.19
CA VAL A 378 -19.67 10.24 -8.10
C VAL A 378 -20.70 9.13 -7.90
N VAL A 379 -20.80 8.63 -6.68
CA VAL A 379 -21.73 7.54 -6.34
C VAL A 379 -22.77 8.08 -5.38
N ASN A 380 -24.04 7.77 -5.61
CA ASN A 380 -25.11 8.17 -4.71
C ASN A 380 -24.93 7.50 -3.33
N PRO A 381 -24.68 8.27 -2.25
CA PRO A 381 -24.43 7.69 -0.94
C PRO A 381 -25.65 6.92 -0.39
N THR A 382 -26.88 7.26 -0.82
CA THR A 382 -28.08 6.58 -0.32
C THR A 382 -28.17 5.12 -0.74
N HIS A 383 -27.45 4.71 -1.80
CA HIS A 383 -27.31 3.32 -2.18
C HIS A 383 -26.65 2.49 -1.05
N PHE A 384 -25.65 3.06 -0.38
CA PHE A 384 -24.88 2.36 0.65
C PHE A 384 -25.52 2.37 2.04
N ILE A 385 -26.35 3.37 2.34
CA ILE A 385 -26.89 3.59 3.68
C ILE A 385 -27.59 2.35 4.27
N PRO A 386 -28.48 1.64 3.55
CA PRO A 386 -29.14 0.46 4.11
C PRO A 386 -28.15 -0.64 4.52
N MET A 387 -27.13 -0.87 3.69
CA MET A 387 -26.13 -1.91 3.92
C MET A 387 -25.20 -1.55 5.08
N LEU A 388 -24.69 -0.33 5.08
CA LEU A 388 -23.69 0.11 6.06
C LEU A 388 -24.31 0.45 7.43
N ASN A 389 -25.60 0.77 7.51
CA ASN A 389 -26.27 0.97 8.80
C ASN A 389 -26.36 -0.33 9.61
N GLU A 390 -26.67 -1.44 8.93
CA GLU A 390 -26.78 -2.76 9.55
C GLU A 390 -25.42 -3.46 9.71
N TYR A 391 -24.38 -2.94 9.05
CA TYR A 391 -23.02 -3.46 9.13
C TYR A 391 -22.44 -3.33 10.55
N ASP A 392 -22.00 -4.47 11.07
CA ASP A 392 -21.33 -4.63 12.35
C ASP A 392 -20.03 -5.44 12.11
N PRO A 393 -18.84 -4.81 12.24
CA PRO A 393 -17.58 -5.43 11.88
C PRO A 393 -17.22 -6.63 12.76
N GLU A 394 -17.55 -6.56 14.05
CA GLU A 394 -17.26 -7.64 15.00
C GLU A 394 -18.13 -8.85 14.70
N LYS A 395 -19.43 -8.61 14.47
CA LYS A 395 -20.36 -9.70 14.14
C LYS A 395 -20.08 -10.33 12.78
N LEU A 396 -19.63 -9.56 11.78
CA LEU A 396 -19.26 -10.15 10.49
C LEU A 396 -18.07 -11.10 10.64
N LEU A 397 -17.08 -10.70 11.46
CA LEU A 397 -15.93 -11.55 11.76
C LEU A 397 -16.34 -12.81 12.55
N GLU A 398 -17.25 -12.67 13.51
CA GLU A 398 -17.85 -13.82 14.21
C GLU A 398 -18.57 -14.76 13.24
N LYS A 399 -19.32 -14.23 12.27
CA LYS A 399 -19.99 -15.04 11.24
C LYS A 399 -19.03 -15.73 10.30
N TYR A 400 -17.90 -15.10 9.98
CA TYR A 400 -16.82 -15.77 9.27
C TYR A 400 -16.20 -16.91 10.11
N ASP A 401 -15.91 -16.68 11.39
CA ASP A 401 -15.37 -17.70 12.29
C ASP A 401 -16.36 -18.90 12.43
N GLU A 402 -17.67 -18.61 12.53
CA GLU A 402 -18.73 -19.63 12.49
C GLU A 402 -18.76 -20.40 11.16
N PHE A 403 -18.54 -19.73 10.02
CA PHE A 403 -18.49 -20.36 8.70
C PHE A 403 -17.28 -21.30 8.57
N VAL A 404 -16.11 -20.86 9.03
CA VAL A 404 -14.89 -21.71 9.07
C VAL A 404 -15.14 -22.95 9.93
N ALA A 405 -15.85 -22.82 11.06
CA ALA A 405 -16.25 -23.96 11.88
C ALA A 405 -17.25 -24.87 11.14
N TYR A 406 -18.20 -24.29 10.40
CA TYR A 406 -19.15 -25.02 9.57
C TYR A 406 -18.47 -25.87 8.49
N LEU A 407 -17.46 -25.33 7.79
CA LEU A 407 -16.70 -26.08 6.77
C LEU A 407 -16.08 -27.38 7.31
N LYS A 408 -15.63 -27.38 8.58
CA LYS A 408 -15.08 -28.58 9.24
C LYS A 408 -16.12 -29.67 9.48
N THR A 409 -17.41 -29.34 9.41
CA THR A 409 -18.51 -30.31 9.57
C THR A 409 -18.89 -30.99 8.25
N ILE A 410 -18.41 -30.48 7.11
CA ILE A 410 -18.78 -30.98 5.79
C ILE A 410 -17.89 -32.18 5.42
N PRO A 411 -18.49 -33.35 5.09
CA PRO A 411 -17.75 -34.49 4.58
C PRO A 411 -16.99 -34.13 3.30
N ASP A 412 -15.76 -34.64 3.14
CA ASP A 412 -14.90 -34.43 1.95
C ASP A 412 -14.44 -32.99 1.67
N ALA A 413 -14.76 -32.04 2.55
CA ALA A 413 -14.16 -30.71 2.54
C ALA A 413 -12.68 -30.80 2.97
N PRO A 414 -11.74 -30.18 2.24
CA PRO A 414 -10.34 -30.21 2.61
C PRO A 414 -10.15 -29.51 3.95
N ASN A 415 -9.49 -30.17 4.91
CA ASN A 415 -9.17 -29.58 6.19
C ASN A 415 -8.09 -28.50 5.99
N ARG A 416 -8.52 -27.24 5.94
CA ARG A 416 -7.66 -26.08 5.73
C ARG A 416 -7.44 -25.35 7.04
N ARG A 417 -6.22 -24.82 7.21
CA ARG A 417 -5.98 -23.85 8.27
C ARG A 417 -6.63 -22.53 7.91
N ASP A 418 -7.15 -21.86 8.94
CA ASP A 418 -7.64 -20.49 8.85
C ASP A 418 -6.46 -19.52 8.95
N ASP A 419 -5.62 -19.50 7.92
CA ASP A 419 -4.59 -18.47 7.72
C ASP A 419 -5.15 -17.21 7.03
N GLY A 420 -6.43 -17.25 6.65
CA GLY A 420 -7.18 -16.24 5.87
C GLY A 420 -7.77 -15.08 6.65
N ARG A 421 -7.71 -15.10 8.00
CA ARG A 421 -8.28 -14.02 8.85
C ARG A 421 -7.74 -12.63 8.48
N MET A 422 -6.51 -12.54 7.97
CA MET A 422 -5.95 -11.26 7.52
C MET A 422 -6.78 -10.63 6.39
N LEU A 423 -7.24 -11.39 5.40
CA LEU A 423 -8.06 -10.83 4.32
C LEU A 423 -9.42 -10.38 4.85
N ALA A 424 -10.03 -11.18 5.74
CA ALA A 424 -11.25 -10.82 6.44
C ALA A 424 -11.09 -9.50 7.21
N GLU A 425 -10.03 -9.36 8.01
CA GLU A 425 -9.74 -8.15 8.76
C GLU A 425 -9.45 -6.95 7.86
N THR A 426 -8.71 -7.13 6.77
CA THR A 426 -8.47 -6.07 5.78
C THR A 426 -9.78 -5.61 5.13
N ALA A 427 -10.63 -6.54 4.69
CA ALA A 427 -11.91 -6.22 4.09
C ALA A 427 -12.85 -5.53 5.08
N ILE A 428 -12.90 -6.01 6.33
CA ILE A 428 -13.70 -5.43 7.41
C ILE A 428 -13.23 -4.01 7.74
N ARG A 429 -11.91 -3.77 7.81
CA ARG A 429 -11.35 -2.42 8.00
C ARG A 429 -11.71 -1.50 6.84
N ALA A 430 -11.61 -1.97 5.60
CA ALA A 430 -12.01 -1.22 4.42
C ALA A 430 -13.51 -0.85 4.44
N LEU A 431 -14.38 -1.77 4.88
CA LEU A 431 -15.80 -1.52 5.05
C LEU A 431 -16.11 -0.52 6.19
N VAL A 432 -15.36 -0.57 7.30
CA VAL A 432 -15.47 0.43 8.37
C VAL A 432 -15.09 1.81 7.84
N ASP A 433 -13.99 1.91 7.10
CA ASP A 433 -13.54 3.17 6.48
C ASP A 433 -14.55 3.69 5.45
N LEU A 434 -15.14 2.81 4.64
CA LEU A 434 -16.22 3.14 3.72
C LEU A 434 -17.45 3.65 4.48
N LYS A 435 -17.91 2.96 5.53
CA LYS A 435 -19.02 3.37 6.41
C LYS A 435 -18.81 4.77 6.97
N GLN A 436 -17.61 5.06 7.47
CA GLN A 436 -17.29 6.39 7.98
C GLN A 436 -17.33 7.44 6.86
N THR A 437 -16.82 7.12 5.67
CA THR A 437 -16.78 8.03 4.52
C THR A 437 -18.16 8.32 3.96
N VAL A 438 -18.99 7.30 3.77
CA VAL A 438 -20.41 7.42 3.40
C VAL A 438 -21.19 8.19 4.47
N GLY A 439 -20.92 7.92 5.75
CA GLY A 439 -21.55 8.62 6.87
C GLY A 439 -21.25 10.12 6.85
N VAL A 440 -19.99 10.52 6.65
CA VAL A 440 -19.61 11.93 6.50
C VAL A 440 -20.33 12.54 5.29
N ALA A 441 -20.36 11.82 4.16
CA ALA A 441 -20.99 12.33 2.94
C ALA A 441 -22.49 12.58 3.13
N ALA A 442 -23.20 11.62 3.73
CA ALA A 442 -24.62 11.73 4.00
C ALA A 442 -24.95 12.84 5.03
N GLN A 443 -24.16 12.96 6.10
CA GLN A 443 -24.39 13.96 7.16
C GLN A 443 -24.09 15.39 6.70
N SER A 444 -23.04 15.55 5.88
CA SER A 444 -22.59 16.86 5.40
C SER A 444 -23.27 17.29 4.10
N ASN A 445 -24.08 16.41 3.48
CA ASN A 445 -24.58 16.57 2.11
C ASN A 445 -23.44 16.81 1.11
N ASP A 446 -22.33 16.09 1.30
CA ASP A 446 -21.19 16.09 0.38
C ASP A 446 -21.44 15.10 -0.76
N ALA A 447 -20.68 15.24 -1.84
CA ALA A 447 -20.58 14.20 -2.86
C ALA A 447 -19.71 13.05 -2.34
N LEU A 448 -20.19 11.82 -2.48
CA LEU A 448 -19.39 10.61 -2.32
C LEU A 448 -18.75 10.28 -3.68
N LEU A 449 -17.42 10.16 -3.69
CA LEU A 449 -16.65 9.87 -4.89
C LEU A 449 -15.81 8.62 -4.73
N PHE A 450 -15.60 7.95 -5.85
CA PHE A 450 -14.60 6.91 -6.02
C PHE A 450 -13.57 7.36 -7.05
N ARG A 451 -12.30 7.06 -6.80
CA ARG A 451 -11.21 7.24 -7.77
C ARG A 451 -10.34 6.01 -7.83
N LEU A 452 -9.70 5.83 -8.98
CA LEU A 452 -8.58 4.90 -9.14
C LEU A 452 -7.29 5.68 -9.08
N LEU A 453 -6.43 5.27 -8.17
CA LEU A 453 -5.04 5.68 -8.11
C LEU A 453 -4.24 4.76 -9.02
N PRO A 454 -3.26 5.31 -9.76
CA PRO A 454 -2.30 4.47 -10.47
C PRO A 454 -1.62 3.53 -9.45
N PRO A 455 -1.17 2.34 -9.89
CA PRO A 455 -0.34 1.50 -9.04
C PRO A 455 0.81 2.33 -8.47
N PRO A 456 1.16 2.15 -7.18
CA PRO A 456 2.33 2.83 -6.62
C PRO A 456 3.55 2.45 -7.48
N GLY A 457 4.20 3.47 -8.04
CA GLY A 457 5.37 3.34 -8.92
C GLY A 457 6.65 2.97 -8.18
#